data_AF-A0A848BZK7-F1
#
_entry.id   AF-A0A848BZK7-F1
#
_cell.length_a   1.000
_cell.length_b   1.000
_cell.length_c   1.000
_cell.angle_alpha   90.00
_cell.angle_beta   90.00
_cell.angle_gamma   90.00
#
_symmetry.space_group_name_H-M   'P 1'
#
loop_
_entity.id
_entity.type
_entity.pdbx_description
1 polymer ?
#
loop_
_entity_poly.entity_id
_entity_poly.type
_entity_poly.pdbx_seq_one_letter_code
_entity_poly.pdbx_strand_id
1 'polypeptide(L)'
;MAWLDQTLSENSQYPTIIFCHAPLSGTALPADDESARPVRRNAVQPADALERILLAHPQVRLWVSGHTHTRPKDGDFMTDANYYHGRILNVYNADWDNESDIYTNSLYLFEDKIVIRTYSHRQHAWLPQFDRVIAATAVLTQAA
;
A
#
# COMPACT_ATOMS: atom_id res chain seq x y z
N MET A 1 14.18 -10.37 8.93
CA MET A 1 12.91 -11.04 8.58
C MET A 1 12.24 -11.73 9.76
N ALA A 2 12.96 -12.49 10.60
CA ALA A 2 12.37 -13.18 11.77
C ALA A 2 11.54 -12.27 12.70
N TRP A 3 12.04 -11.06 12.98
CA TRP A 3 11.31 -10.09 13.81
C TRP A 3 9.92 -9.73 13.25
N LEU A 4 9.80 -9.50 11.94
CA LEU A 4 8.51 -9.16 11.31
C LEU A 4 7.54 -10.34 11.42
N ASP A 5 8.02 -11.54 11.10
CA ASP A 5 7.25 -12.77 11.16
C ASP A 5 6.72 -13.05 12.58
N GLN A 6 7.59 -12.92 13.58
CA GLN A 6 7.23 -13.07 14.98
C GLN A 6 6.22 -12.00 15.43
N THR A 7 6.47 -10.73 15.11
CA THR A 7 5.58 -9.61 15.48
C THR A 7 4.19 -9.81 14.89
N LEU A 8 4.10 -10.22 13.62
CA LEU A 8 2.82 -10.50 12.98
C LEU A 8 2.12 -11.71 13.62
N SER A 9 2.86 -12.77 13.96
CA SER A 9 2.31 -13.96 14.64
C SER A 9 1.69 -13.62 15.99
N GLU A 10 2.40 -12.84 16.81
CA GLU A 10 1.95 -12.40 18.14
C GLU A 10 0.72 -11.48 18.08
N ASN A 11 0.49 -10.82 16.94
CA ASN A 11 -0.61 -9.86 16.72
C ASN A 11 -1.60 -10.35 15.66
N SER A 12 -1.70 -11.66 15.44
CA SER A 12 -2.50 -12.27 14.36
C SER A 12 -4.00 -11.97 14.42
N GLN A 13 -4.52 -11.53 15.56
CA GLN A 13 -5.93 -11.19 15.76
C GLN A 13 -6.28 -9.75 15.31
N TYR A 14 -5.29 -8.91 15.00
CA TYR A 14 -5.51 -7.50 14.69
C TYR A 14 -5.22 -7.18 13.22
N PRO A 15 -6.11 -6.44 12.54
CA PRO A 15 -5.81 -5.83 11.25
C PRO A 15 -4.50 -5.04 11.33
N THR A 16 -3.56 -5.33 10.43
CA THR A 16 -2.22 -4.74 10.46
C THR A 16 -1.98 -3.85 9.26
N ILE A 17 -1.42 -2.68 9.53
CA ILE A 17 -0.93 -1.70 8.56
C ILE A 17 0.59 -1.65 8.71
N ILE A 18 1.32 -1.85 7.62
CA ILE A 18 2.78 -1.76 7.62
C ILE A 18 3.19 -0.46 6.93
N PHE A 19 4.04 0.32 7.59
CA PHE A 19 4.69 1.50 7.01
C PHE A 19 6.11 1.12 6.62
N CYS A 20 6.42 1.20 5.33
CA CYS A 20 7.76 0.93 4.82
C CYS A 20 8.03 1.81 3.61
N HIS A 21 9.18 2.49 3.58
CA HIS A 21 9.45 3.47 2.53
C HIS A 21 9.39 2.88 1.12
N ALA A 22 10.01 1.71 0.91
CA ALA A 22 9.99 1.03 -0.38
C ALA A 22 8.65 0.29 -0.60
N PRO A 23 8.05 0.36 -1.80
CA PRO A 23 6.81 -0.35 -2.12
C PRO A 23 7.02 -1.86 -2.25
N LEU A 24 5.92 -2.60 -2.24
CA LEU A 24 5.90 -4.02 -2.59
C LEU A 24 6.14 -4.21 -4.09
N SER A 25 6.91 -5.24 -4.45
CA SER A 25 7.16 -5.55 -5.86
C SER A 25 5.88 -5.99 -6.56
N GLY A 26 5.72 -5.61 -7.83
CA GLY A 26 4.56 -5.99 -8.63
C GLY A 26 3.26 -5.27 -8.26
N THR A 27 3.34 -4.13 -7.55
CA THR A 27 2.15 -3.34 -7.15
C THR A 27 1.92 -2.08 -8.00
N ALA A 28 2.37 -2.10 -9.25
CA ALA A 28 2.19 -1.01 -10.22
C ALA A 28 1.82 -1.58 -11.59
N LEU A 29 1.31 -0.73 -12.49
CA LEU A 29 0.99 -1.12 -13.85
C LEU A 29 2.24 -1.62 -14.60
N PRO A 30 2.10 -2.60 -15.51
CA PRO A 30 3.17 -2.96 -16.43
C PRO A 30 3.60 -1.72 -17.24
N ALA A 31 4.92 -1.52 -17.38
CA ALA A 31 5.49 -0.48 -18.23
C ALA A 31 6.42 -1.13 -19.26
N ASP A 32 6.48 -0.53 -20.46
CA ASP A 32 7.31 -1.03 -21.56
C ASP A 32 8.81 -0.80 -21.31
N ASP A 33 9.18 0.14 -20.43
CA ASP A 33 10.53 0.35 -19.96
C ASP A 33 10.61 0.07 -18.44
N GLU A 34 11.34 -0.96 -18.03
CA GLU A 34 11.48 -1.38 -16.62
C GLU A 34 12.22 -0.34 -15.71
N SER A 35 12.34 0.91 -16.16
CA SER A 35 13.16 1.96 -15.55
C SER A 35 12.49 2.63 -14.35
N ALA A 36 11.17 2.54 -14.23
CA ALA A 36 10.42 3.06 -13.09
C ALA A 36 9.22 2.17 -12.78
N ARG A 37 8.96 2.00 -11.46
CA ARG A 37 7.85 1.24 -10.80
C ARG A 37 8.29 -0.14 -10.35
N PRO A 38 7.81 -0.67 -9.20
CA PRO A 38 8.61 -1.55 -8.35
C PRO A 38 8.86 -2.94 -8.93
N VAL A 39 9.81 -2.99 -9.84
CA VAL A 39 10.66 -4.13 -10.16
C VAL A 39 11.59 -4.37 -8.97
N ARG A 40 12.12 -5.59 -8.83
CA ARG A 40 12.91 -6.02 -7.65
C ARG A 40 13.93 -4.96 -7.19
N ARG A 41 14.58 -4.25 -8.10
CA ARG A 41 15.61 -3.26 -7.76
C ARG A 41 15.12 -2.06 -6.93
N ASN A 42 13.87 -1.64 -7.11
CA ASN A 42 13.29 -0.44 -6.47
C ASN A 42 12.10 -0.80 -5.56
N ALA A 43 11.95 -2.09 -5.24
CA ALA A 43 10.98 -2.61 -4.29
C ALA A 43 11.67 -2.93 -2.96
N VAL A 44 10.88 -3.12 -1.90
CA VAL A 44 11.39 -3.63 -0.62
C VAL A 44 12.11 -4.97 -0.81
N GLN A 45 13.25 -5.12 -0.13
CA GLN A 45 14.08 -6.33 -0.14
C GLN A 45 14.29 -6.88 1.27
N PRO A 46 14.50 -8.20 1.43
CA PRO A 46 14.47 -9.24 0.40
C PRO A 46 13.04 -9.65 -0.01
N ALA A 47 12.69 -9.48 -1.29
CA ALA A 47 11.32 -9.63 -1.78
C ALA A 47 10.72 -11.02 -1.53
N ASP A 48 11.44 -12.10 -1.85
CA ASP A 48 10.91 -13.47 -1.74
C ASP A 48 10.66 -13.89 -0.27
N ALA A 49 11.49 -13.42 0.66
CA ALA A 49 11.29 -13.72 2.07
C ALA A 49 10.14 -12.90 2.66
N LEU A 50 9.98 -11.65 2.20
CA LEU A 50 8.85 -10.82 2.58
C LEU A 50 7.54 -11.37 2.02
N GLU A 51 7.50 -11.81 0.76
CA GLU A 51 6.34 -12.46 0.16
C GLU A 51 5.86 -13.63 1.01
N ARG A 52 6.77 -14.56 1.37
CA ARG A 52 6.42 -15.71 2.22
C ARG A 52 5.82 -15.29 3.56
N ILE A 53 6.39 -14.28 4.21
CA ILE A 53 5.88 -13.76 5.49
C ILE A 53 4.50 -13.12 5.28
N LEU A 54 4.36 -12.22 4.32
CA LEU A 54 3.10 -11.53 4.07
C LEU A 54 1.98 -12.52 3.71
N LEU A 55 2.26 -13.54 2.91
CA LEU A 55 1.30 -14.59 2.57
C LEU A 55 0.90 -15.47 3.77
N ALA A 56 1.80 -15.69 4.73
CA ALA A 56 1.49 -16.41 5.97
C ALA A 56 0.65 -15.58 6.96
N HIS A 57 0.61 -14.24 6.78
CA HIS A 57 -0.04 -13.29 7.69
C HIS A 57 -1.24 -12.60 7.03
N PRO A 58 -2.44 -13.22 7.05
CA PRO A 58 -3.65 -12.70 6.38
C PRO A 58 -4.15 -11.37 6.95
N GLN A 59 -3.83 -11.06 8.21
CA GLN A 59 -4.20 -9.85 8.94
C GLN A 59 -3.57 -8.57 8.38
N VAL A 60 -2.50 -8.67 7.60
CA VAL A 60 -1.93 -7.51 6.91
C VAL A 60 -2.91 -7.03 5.83
N ARG A 61 -3.33 -5.76 5.92
CA ARG A 61 -4.30 -5.14 4.99
C ARG A 61 -3.67 -4.06 4.13
N LEU A 62 -2.71 -3.33 4.69
CA LEU A 62 -2.09 -2.17 4.06
C LEU A 62 -0.56 -2.23 4.11
N TRP A 63 0.04 -1.79 3.01
CA TRP A 63 1.45 -1.43 2.92
C TRP A 63 1.56 0.03 2.47
N VAL A 64 1.95 0.92 3.37
CA VAL A 64 2.07 2.36 3.08
C VAL A 64 3.49 2.67 2.66
N SER A 65 3.66 3.08 1.40
CA SER A 65 4.97 3.32 0.78
C SER A 65 5.14 4.74 0.26
N GLY A 66 6.41 5.15 0.13
CA GLY A 66 6.84 6.32 -0.62
C GLY A 66 7.73 5.85 -1.78
N HIS A 67 8.98 6.30 -1.76
CA HIS A 67 10.11 5.94 -2.65
C HIS A 67 9.95 6.27 -4.14
N THR A 68 8.81 5.92 -4.72
CA THR A 68 8.45 6.16 -6.12
C THR A 68 7.80 7.52 -6.36
N HIS A 69 7.46 8.23 -5.26
CA HIS A 69 6.87 9.56 -5.27
C HIS A 69 5.60 9.64 -6.15
N THR A 70 4.83 8.56 -6.21
CA THR A 70 3.63 8.46 -7.05
C THR A 70 2.56 9.45 -6.55
N ARG A 71 2.13 10.34 -7.43
CA ARG A 71 1.13 11.39 -7.17
C ARG A 71 -0.20 11.03 -7.79
N PRO A 72 -1.31 11.67 -7.38
CA PRO A 72 -2.65 11.41 -7.93
C PRO A 72 -2.81 11.55 -9.44
N LYS A 73 -1.92 12.32 -10.11
CA LYS A 73 -1.91 12.46 -11.57
C LYS A 73 -1.18 11.33 -12.29
N ASP A 74 -0.43 10.51 -11.57
CA ASP A 74 0.34 9.40 -12.12
C ASP A 74 -0.56 8.15 -12.17
N GLY A 75 -0.49 7.38 -13.26
CA GLY A 75 -1.42 6.25 -13.52
C GLY A 75 -1.38 5.11 -12.50
N ASP A 76 -0.31 4.99 -11.71
CA ASP A 76 -0.19 3.96 -10.67
C ASP A 76 -0.77 4.35 -9.30
N PHE A 77 -1.19 5.61 -9.12
CA PHE A 77 -1.54 6.12 -7.81
C PHE A 77 -2.71 5.38 -7.14
N MET A 78 -3.69 5.02 -7.97
CA MET A 78 -4.85 4.25 -7.58
C MET A 78 -5.29 3.39 -8.75
N THR A 79 -4.92 2.12 -8.67
CA THR A 79 -5.26 1.08 -9.65
C THR A 79 -5.38 -0.27 -8.95
N ASP A 80 -6.12 -1.20 -9.55
CA ASP A 80 -6.23 -2.58 -9.05
C ASP A 80 -4.87 -3.28 -8.99
N ALA A 81 -3.90 -2.86 -9.82
CA ALA A 81 -2.53 -3.34 -9.75
C ALA A 81 -1.83 -3.02 -8.42
N ASN A 82 -2.34 -2.09 -7.60
CA ASN A 82 -1.76 -1.79 -6.29
C ASN A 82 -2.03 -2.90 -5.25
N TYR A 83 -2.92 -3.86 -5.54
CA TYR A 83 -3.17 -4.97 -4.64
C TYR A 83 -2.13 -6.09 -4.81
N TYR A 84 -1.27 -6.20 -3.81
CA TYR A 84 -0.34 -7.31 -3.70
C TYR A 84 -1.10 -8.62 -3.41
N HIS A 85 -1.00 -9.58 -4.34
CA HIS A 85 -1.76 -10.83 -4.37
C HIS A 85 -3.27 -10.63 -4.14
N GLY A 86 -3.85 -9.54 -4.65
CA GLY A 86 -5.28 -9.25 -4.52
C GLY A 86 -5.76 -8.97 -3.09
N ARG A 87 -4.86 -8.88 -2.10
CA ARG A 87 -5.22 -8.85 -0.67
C ARG A 87 -4.67 -7.66 0.09
N ILE A 88 -3.41 -7.30 -0.12
CA ILE A 88 -2.74 -6.21 0.60
C ILE A 88 -2.67 -5.01 -0.34
N LEU A 89 -3.31 -3.91 0.03
CA LEU A 89 -3.26 -2.68 -0.77
C LEU A 89 -1.96 -1.92 -0.48
N ASN A 90 -1.13 -1.71 -1.52
CA ASN A 90 0.00 -0.82 -1.46
C ASN A 90 -0.47 0.63 -1.66
N VAL A 91 -0.38 1.45 -0.61
CA VAL A 91 -0.76 2.87 -0.63
C VAL A 91 0.46 3.71 -0.92
N TYR A 92 0.58 4.17 -2.16
CA TYR A 92 1.63 5.09 -2.58
C TYR A 92 1.41 6.51 -2.05
N ASN A 93 2.51 7.17 -1.73
CA ASN A 93 2.56 8.57 -1.34
C ASN A 93 3.51 9.34 -2.26
N ALA A 94 3.14 10.59 -2.53
CA ALA A 94 3.97 11.57 -3.22
C ALA A 94 5.14 12.01 -2.33
N ASP A 95 6.09 12.72 -2.91
CA ASP A 95 7.09 13.47 -2.14
C ASP A 95 6.51 14.76 -1.55
N TRP A 96 7.34 15.40 -0.72
CA TRP A 96 7.06 16.70 -0.14
C TRP A 96 7.79 17.85 -0.85
N ASP A 97 8.61 17.53 -1.86
CA ASP A 97 9.57 18.48 -2.44
C ASP A 97 8.96 19.34 -3.56
N ASN A 98 7.78 18.95 -4.08
CA ASN A 98 7.04 19.77 -5.03
C ASN A 98 6.05 20.68 -4.32
N GLU A 99 6.51 21.89 -3.95
CA GLU A 99 5.71 22.90 -3.22
C GLU A 99 4.32 23.16 -3.82
N SER A 100 4.17 22.98 -5.13
CA SER A 100 2.92 23.21 -5.85
C SER A 100 1.99 21.99 -5.93
N ASP A 101 2.46 20.78 -5.63
CA ASP A 101 1.73 19.52 -5.82
C ASP A 101 1.94 18.57 -4.62
N ILE A 102 1.82 19.08 -3.39
CA ILE A 102 1.88 18.26 -2.16
C ILE A 102 0.53 17.55 -1.94
N TYR A 103 0.61 16.24 -1.67
CA TYR A 103 -0.54 15.40 -1.35
C TYR A 103 -0.28 14.59 -0.08
N THR A 104 -1.32 14.39 0.73
CA THR A 104 -1.26 13.47 1.88
C THR A 104 -2.39 12.46 1.82
N ASN A 105 -2.09 11.20 2.13
CA ASN A 105 -3.12 10.20 2.43
C ASN A 105 -3.39 10.16 3.94
N SER A 106 -4.66 10.24 4.32
CA SER A 106 -5.12 10.09 5.70
C SER A 106 -5.83 8.74 5.86
N LEU A 107 -5.49 8.02 6.93
CA LEU A 107 -6.09 6.74 7.28
C LEU A 107 -7.11 6.93 8.40
N TYR A 108 -8.36 6.58 8.13
CA TYR A 108 -9.43 6.53 9.13
C TYR A 108 -9.69 5.07 9.45
N LEU A 109 -9.48 4.70 10.71
CA LEU A 109 -9.59 3.32 11.18
C LEU A 109 -10.95 3.13 11.86
N PHE A 110 -11.73 2.22 11.32
CA PHE A 110 -13.00 1.76 11.89
C PHE A 110 -12.87 0.29 12.26
N GLU A 111 -13.86 -0.22 12.99
CA GLU A 111 -13.88 -1.63 13.43
C GLU A 111 -13.92 -2.60 12.24
N ASP A 112 -14.68 -2.28 11.20
CA ASP A 112 -14.93 -3.13 10.04
C ASP A 112 -14.11 -2.75 8.79
N LYS A 113 -13.56 -1.53 8.73
CA LYS A 113 -12.91 -0.99 7.54
C LYS A 113 -11.81 0.02 7.84
N ILE A 114 -10.94 0.20 6.85
CA ILE A 114 -10.00 1.30 6.76
C ILE A 114 -10.41 2.17 5.59
N VAL A 115 -10.56 3.47 5.82
CA VAL A 115 -10.83 4.46 4.78
C VAL A 115 -9.57 5.29 4.56
N ILE A 116 -9.12 5.36 3.32
CA ILE A 116 -7.95 6.14 2.90
C ILE A 116 -8.48 7.32 2.10
N ARG A 117 -8.12 8.53 2.51
CA ARG A 117 -8.54 9.76 1.82
C ARG A 117 -7.34 10.56 1.39
N THR A 118 -7.36 11.09 0.17
CA THR A 118 -6.27 11.91 -0.36
C THR A 118 -6.62 13.39 -0.25
N TYR A 119 -5.75 14.17 0.39
CA TYR A 119 -5.86 15.62 0.48
C TYR A 119 -4.86 16.28 -0.46
N SER A 120 -5.30 17.25 -1.24
CA SER A 120 -4.43 18.14 -2.01
C SER A 120 -4.19 19.40 -1.21
N HIS A 121 -2.92 19.66 -0.87
CA HIS A 121 -2.54 20.89 -0.18
C HIS A 121 -2.65 22.11 -1.08
N ARG A 122 -2.45 21.95 -2.40
CA ARG A 122 -2.66 23.01 -3.39
C ARG A 122 -4.12 23.43 -3.52
N GLN A 123 -5.04 22.47 -3.59
CA GLN A 123 -6.48 22.75 -3.74
C GLN A 123 -7.16 23.03 -2.40
N HIS A 124 -6.45 22.81 -1.29
CA HIS A 124 -7.00 22.82 0.07
C HIS A 124 -8.25 21.95 0.22
N ALA A 125 -8.29 20.83 -0.48
CA ALA A 125 -9.48 19.99 -0.62
C ALA A 125 -9.16 18.51 -0.58
N TRP A 126 -10.11 17.73 -0.07
CA TRP A 126 -10.16 16.29 -0.28
C TRP A 126 -10.41 16.00 -1.76
N LEU A 127 -9.85 14.90 -2.25
CA LEU A 127 -10.04 14.40 -3.61
C LEU A 127 -10.81 13.07 -3.57
N PRO A 128 -12.16 13.10 -3.51
CA PRO A 128 -12.98 11.91 -3.27
C PRO A 128 -12.82 10.82 -4.35
N GLN A 129 -12.40 11.20 -5.56
CA GLN A 129 -12.11 10.26 -6.64
C GLN A 129 -10.94 9.31 -6.31
N PHE A 130 -10.14 9.63 -5.28
CA PHE A 130 -9.03 8.80 -4.80
C PHE A 130 -9.31 8.15 -3.43
N ASP A 131 -10.54 8.30 -2.91
CA ASP A 131 -10.93 7.65 -1.66
C ASP A 131 -10.97 6.12 -1.87
N ARG A 132 -10.34 5.38 -0.95
CA ARG A 132 -10.28 3.91 -0.98
C ARG A 132 -10.86 3.37 0.32
N VAL A 133 -11.69 2.33 0.22
CA VAL A 133 -12.27 1.65 1.37
C VAL A 133 -11.90 0.17 1.28
N ILE A 134 -11.33 -0.34 2.35
CA ILE A 134 -10.89 -1.74 2.45
C ILE A 134 -11.40 -2.33 3.76
N ALA A 135 -11.80 -3.59 3.73
CA ALA A 135 -12.20 -4.31 4.93
C ALA A 135 -11.00 -4.42 5.89
N ALA A 136 -11.24 -4.13 7.17
CA ALA A 136 -10.25 -4.27 8.24
C ALA A 136 -9.99 -5.75 8.52
N THR A 137 -11.02 -6.58 8.46
CA THR A 137 -10.87 -8.02 8.53
C THR A 137 -10.48 -8.60 7.17
N ALA A 138 -9.64 -9.64 7.19
CA ALA A 138 -9.47 -10.46 6.00
C ALA A 138 -10.81 -11.16 5.72
N VAL A 139 -11.42 -10.88 4.58
CA VAL A 139 -12.44 -11.79 4.05
C VAL A 139 -11.69 -13.07 3.72
N LEU A 140 -11.79 -14.06 4.61
CA LEU A 140 -11.42 -15.43 4.28
C LEU A 140 -12.44 -15.86 3.22
N THR A 141 -12.12 -15.65 1.95
CA THR A 141 -12.78 -16.40 0.88
C THR A 141 -12.49 -17.86 1.17
N GLN A 142 -13.44 -18.55 1.79
CA GLN A 142 -13.48 -20.00 1.78
C GLN A 142 -13.49 -20.39 0.30
N ALA A 143 -12.41 -21.02 -0.15
CA ALA A 143 -12.43 -21.72 -1.42
C ALA A 143 -13.52 -22.80 -1.32
N ALA A 144 -14.47 -22.73 -2.25
CA ALA A 144 -15.48 -23.76 -2.47
C ALA A 144 -14.84 -25.04 -3.04
#